data_AF-A0A432MQB9-F1
#
_entry.id   AF-A0A432MQB9-F1
#
_cell.length_a   1.000
_cell.length_b   1.000
_cell.length_c   1.000
_cell.angle_alpha   90.00
_cell.angle_beta   90.00
_cell.angle_gamma   90.00
#
_symmetry.space_group_name_H-M   'P 1'
#
loop_
_entity.id
_entity.type
_entity.pdbx_description
1 polymer ?
#
loop_
_entity_poly.entity_id
_entity_poly.type
_entity_poly.pdbx_seq_one_letter_code
_entity_poly.pdbx_strand_id
1 'polypeptide(L)'
;MGEILGGGRGALGSVGTPSACTIPGVTYGVPSGRDAKGASDRRPGRLSGREDAPRPESGVESKEVRMPRFPQLIALVAAIAPIGPASSSASDDEGAAVTFAEHVAPIIFTHCAECHRPGEAAPFPLLSFEDVRKRGAMIADVTADRFMPPWHPDPSYLPLRDERRLTDEEIDTLARWVEQGMPEGDPSKTPKVPEFPDGWTLGPPDLIVTMDEAFEVPASGPDVYRCFVFKLNLPEDRWVKAVELRPSSRDVVHHALFFAADSAAVRAKDGEEGQPGFRRMPFLELRGGLGGWVLGTRPQLLPDDLAMHLPAGTDLLMQTHFHPSGKVRMEKATIGLYLADEPPSRRLRGFQVPPAFGRFALGTIKAGDPAHTVRASRTIDRDIDLISIGGHAHYLCTSMDAVATLPDGSSKNLFRIPNWDFNWQGRYLFERPVRLPAGSRIDVTLVYDNSLENPNNPSFPPIDVTFGEQSTDEMGSVIFGYVLADEQGGDLRGPGGVLSLQDDDRDRLRNLFRRANRPGGLEEIGEQLSRLDQDGDGRITRDEAPARLSPVFDRLDLNGDGAVDRPEQDAMLDRLRLLIHGELGEVGEETEDAARAARPEARGRRLLDRFRSRRSPDRPGQGAGAGDPGGDPS
;
A
#
# COMPACT_ATOMS: atom_id res chain seq x y z
N MET A 1 33.75 -37.01 -49.32
CA MET A 1 32.57 -37.20 -50.19
C MET A 1 31.55 -36.15 -49.81
N GLY A 2 30.91 -35.40 -50.71
CA GLY A 2 31.11 -35.24 -52.16
C GLY A 2 30.23 -34.06 -52.60
N GLU A 3 30.72 -33.24 -53.53
CA GLU A 3 29.96 -32.08 -54.05
C GLU A 3 28.80 -32.51 -54.96
N ILE A 4 27.84 -31.60 -55.16
CA ILE A 4 27.17 -31.21 -56.43
C ILE A 4 25.96 -30.33 -56.01
N LEU A 5 25.97 -28.99 -56.14
CA LEU A 5 26.09 -28.09 -57.31
C LEU A 5 24.75 -27.81 -58.02
N GLY A 6 24.46 -26.51 -58.19
CA GLY A 6 23.36 -25.96 -59.00
C GLY A 6 22.55 -24.87 -58.28
N GLY A 7 22.61 -23.57 -58.60
CA GLY A 7 23.44 -22.89 -59.60
C GLY A 7 22.76 -21.69 -60.26
N GLY A 8 23.10 -20.47 -59.81
CA GLY A 8 23.05 -19.23 -60.62
C GLY A 8 21.82 -18.34 -60.43
N ARG A 9 21.89 -17.01 -60.66
CA ARG A 9 22.98 -16.18 -61.22
C ARG A 9 22.95 -14.74 -60.65
N GLY A 10 24.13 -14.16 -60.43
CA GLY A 10 24.55 -12.79 -60.84
C GLY A 10 23.87 -11.55 -60.22
N ALA A 11 24.53 -10.40 -60.04
CA ALA A 11 25.94 -10.05 -60.27
C ALA A 11 26.39 -8.86 -59.40
N LEU A 12 27.60 -8.99 -58.84
CA LEU A 12 28.72 -8.03 -58.76
C LEU A 12 28.50 -6.50 -58.79
N GLY A 13 29.15 -5.84 -57.81
CA GLY A 13 29.68 -4.47 -57.88
C GLY A 13 28.98 -3.45 -56.96
N SER A 14 29.62 -2.66 -56.10
CA SER A 14 30.98 -2.60 -55.51
C SER A 14 31.07 -1.26 -54.75
N VAL A 15 31.46 -1.30 -53.47
CA VAL A 15 32.13 -0.22 -52.70
C VAL A 15 31.47 1.18 -52.65
N GLY A 16 31.10 1.63 -51.44
CA GLY A 16 30.72 3.03 -51.18
C GLY A 16 30.60 3.40 -49.71
N THR A 17 31.68 3.92 -49.12
CA THR A 17 31.70 4.77 -47.91
C THR A 17 32.53 6.02 -48.24
N PRO A 18 32.36 7.19 -47.57
CA PRO A 18 31.46 7.50 -46.44
C PRO A 18 30.59 8.77 -46.69
N SER A 19 29.68 9.08 -45.77
CA SER A 19 29.41 10.48 -45.36
C SER A 19 28.64 10.53 -44.05
N ALA A 20 29.06 11.45 -43.17
CA ALA A 20 28.33 11.79 -41.96
C ALA A 20 27.09 12.63 -42.30
N CYS A 21 26.03 12.48 -41.52
CA CYS A 21 24.97 13.48 -41.43
C CYS A 21 24.57 13.65 -39.96
N THR A 22 24.66 14.88 -39.48
CA THR A 22 24.41 15.30 -38.09
C THR A 22 22.99 15.88 -37.99
N ILE A 23 22.52 16.18 -36.76
CA ILE A 23 21.36 17.05 -36.40
C ILE A 23 20.00 16.30 -36.34
N PRO A 24 19.05 16.64 -35.42
CA PRO A 24 19.11 17.48 -34.20
C PRO A 24 18.77 16.71 -32.90
N GLY A 25 19.00 17.36 -31.75
CA GLY A 25 18.46 16.92 -30.45
C GLY A 25 16.97 17.28 -30.28
N VAL A 26 16.28 16.53 -29.43
CA VAL A 26 14.87 16.76 -29.08
C VAL A 26 14.78 17.62 -27.81
N THR A 27 14.21 18.81 -27.94
CA THR A 27 13.82 19.68 -26.83
C THR A 27 12.45 19.26 -26.28
N TYR A 28 12.35 19.00 -24.97
CA TYR A 28 11.05 18.88 -24.30
C TYR A 28 10.45 20.28 -24.16
N GLY A 29 9.32 20.52 -24.84
CA GLY A 29 8.61 21.79 -24.80
C GLY A 29 7.51 21.79 -23.74
N VAL A 30 7.66 22.64 -22.72
CA VAL A 30 6.57 22.98 -21.78
C VAL A 30 5.59 23.93 -22.49
N PRO A 31 4.26 23.71 -22.46
CA PRO A 31 3.31 24.62 -23.09
C PRO A 31 3.05 25.85 -22.20
N SER A 32 3.76 26.95 -22.45
CA SER A 32 3.37 28.27 -21.95
C SER A 32 2.46 28.96 -22.97
N GLY A 33 1.23 29.29 -22.57
CA GLY A 33 0.19 29.78 -23.47
C GLY A 33 0.18 31.30 -23.69
N ARG A 34 -0.38 31.72 -24.85
CA ARG A 34 -1.00 33.02 -25.24
C ARG A 34 -1.17 33.02 -26.78
N ASP A 35 -2.11 33.71 -27.45
CA ASP A 35 -3.06 34.77 -27.09
C ASP A 35 -4.38 34.63 -27.89
N ALA A 36 -5.51 35.11 -27.34
CA ALA A 36 -6.59 35.72 -28.13
C ALA A 36 -7.32 36.78 -27.28
N LYS A 37 -7.55 37.98 -27.86
CA LYS A 37 -7.95 39.20 -27.13
C LYS A 37 -9.47 39.34 -26.99
N GLY A 38 -9.95 39.90 -25.87
CA GLY A 38 -11.33 40.34 -25.66
C GLY A 38 -11.47 41.36 -24.53
N ALA A 39 -11.81 42.60 -24.86
CA ALA A 39 -11.78 43.78 -23.99
C ALA A 39 -12.68 43.74 -22.73
N SER A 40 -12.26 44.40 -21.64
CA SER A 40 -12.85 45.69 -21.19
C SER A 40 -12.27 46.23 -19.87
N ASP A 41 -12.38 47.54 -19.68
CA ASP A 41 -12.00 48.26 -18.45
C ASP A 41 -12.74 47.79 -17.20
N ARG A 42 -12.01 47.70 -16.07
CA ARG A 42 -12.35 48.39 -14.80
C ARG A 42 -11.20 48.31 -13.79
N ARG A 43 -10.91 49.45 -13.14
CA ARG A 43 -9.98 49.54 -11.99
C ARG A 43 -10.60 48.88 -10.76
N PRO A 44 -9.84 48.19 -9.89
CA PRO A 44 -10.32 47.84 -8.56
C PRO A 44 -10.29 49.08 -7.65
N GLY A 45 -11.43 49.39 -7.05
CA GLY A 45 -11.56 50.46 -6.06
C GLY A 45 -11.06 50.03 -4.68
N ARG A 46 -10.27 50.89 -4.04
CA ARG A 46 -9.84 50.74 -2.64
C ARG A 46 -11.01 51.06 -1.71
N LEU A 47 -11.44 50.13 -0.86
CA LEU A 47 -12.35 50.40 0.26
C LEU A 47 -11.85 49.75 1.56
N SER A 48 -12.24 50.37 2.67
CA SER A 48 -11.67 50.22 4.01
C SER A 48 -12.76 50.08 5.07
N GLY A 49 -12.46 49.40 6.18
CA GLY A 49 -13.36 49.14 7.31
C GLY A 49 -13.42 47.63 7.58
N ARG A 50 -13.04 47.02 8.71
CA ARG A 50 -12.87 47.43 10.13
C ARG A 50 -14.17 47.53 10.94
N GLU A 51 -14.44 46.46 11.69
CA GLU A 51 -15.15 46.29 12.98
C GLU A 51 -14.92 44.78 13.34
N ASP A 52 -14.24 44.38 14.43
CA ASP A 52 -14.64 44.37 15.86
C ASP A 52 -15.94 43.55 16.11
N ALA A 53 -16.07 42.55 16.99
CA ALA A 53 -15.22 41.87 18.01
C ALA A 53 -15.88 40.48 18.33
N PRO A 54 -15.72 39.77 19.49
CA PRO A 54 -14.73 39.80 20.57
C PRO A 54 -14.12 38.41 20.96
N ARG A 55 -13.11 38.41 21.85
CA ARG A 55 -12.62 37.20 22.58
C ARG A 55 -13.31 37.06 23.95
N PRO A 56 -13.43 35.84 24.52
CA PRO A 56 -13.66 35.63 25.95
C PRO A 56 -12.40 35.20 26.72
N GLU A 57 -12.06 35.95 27.77
CA GLU A 57 -11.40 35.46 29.00
C GLU A 57 -12.52 35.05 29.98
N SER A 58 -12.41 34.21 31.02
CA SER A 58 -11.39 33.36 31.67
C SER A 58 -12.16 32.21 32.38
N GLY A 59 -11.62 31.19 33.07
CA GLY A 59 -10.25 30.77 33.45
C GLY A 59 -10.27 30.15 34.87
N VAL A 60 -9.61 29.01 35.11
CA VAL A 60 -9.58 28.33 36.43
C VAL A 60 -8.18 27.84 36.79
N GLU A 61 -7.72 28.32 37.95
CA GLU A 61 -6.68 27.83 38.89
C GLU A 61 -5.68 26.74 38.46
N SER A 62 -4.39 27.08 38.51
CA SER A 62 -3.29 26.15 38.79
C SER A 62 -2.68 26.45 40.17
N LYS A 63 -2.47 25.41 40.99
CA LYS A 63 -1.98 25.56 42.38
C LYS A 63 -0.45 25.59 42.43
N GLU A 64 0.09 26.57 43.15
CA GLU A 64 1.53 26.68 43.43
C GLU A 64 2.05 25.51 44.30
N VAL A 65 3.21 24.97 43.94
CA VAL A 65 3.99 24.09 44.81
C VAL A 65 5.15 24.88 45.42
N ARG A 66 5.20 24.95 46.74
CA ARG A 66 6.11 25.80 47.51
C ARG A 66 7.22 24.96 48.15
N MET A 67 8.45 25.06 47.64
CA MET A 67 9.62 24.44 48.30
C MET A 67 10.18 25.31 49.44
N PRO A 68 10.71 24.71 50.53
CA PRO A 68 11.21 25.44 51.69
C PRO A 68 12.63 26.00 51.49
N ARG A 69 12.93 27.11 52.18
CA ARG A 69 14.26 27.73 52.25
C ARG A 69 15.02 27.25 53.50
N PHE A 70 16.33 27.06 53.37
CA PHE A 70 17.30 27.08 54.50
C PHE A 70 18.42 28.11 54.18
N PRO A 71 19.15 28.62 55.20
CA PRO A 71 19.81 29.94 55.12
C PRO A 71 21.28 29.92 54.68
N GLN A 72 21.79 31.13 54.43
CA GLN A 72 23.12 31.49 53.93
C GLN A 72 24.26 31.28 54.95
N LEU A 73 25.50 31.15 54.46
CA LEU A 73 26.67 31.87 55.01
C LEU A 73 27.88 31.90 54.04
N ILE A 74 28.39 33.10 53.73
CA ILE A 74 29.82 33.57 53.69
C ILE A 74 30.89 32.61 53.05
N ALA A 75 31.74 32.99 52.08
CA ALA A 75 32.59 34.20 52.04
C ALA A 75 33.03 34.70 50.64
N LEU A 76 33.60 35.91 50.65
CA LEU A 76 34.16 36.73 49.56
C LEU A 76 35.68 36.50 49.36
N VAL A 77 36.18 36.45 48.11
CA VAL A 77 37.37 37.19 47.60
C VAL A 77 37.19 37.42 46.09
N ALA A 78 37.46 38.64 45.61
CA ALA A 78 37.32 39.02 44.21
C ALA A 78 38.67 39.03 43.45
N ALA A 79 38.62 38.75 42.15
CA ALA A 79 39.66 39.13 41.19
C ALA A 79 39.02 40.05 40.13
N ILE A 80 39.46 41.31 40.07
CA ILE A 80 38.93 42.31 39.14
C ILE A 80 39.78 42.27 37.86
N ALA A 81 39.15 41.96 36.72
CA ALA A 81 39.71 42.18 35.39
C ALA A 81 39.00 43.38 34.73
N PRO A 82 39.67 44.17 33.87
CA PRO A 82 39.07 45.37 33.30
C PRO A 82 38.02 45.00 32.24
N ILE A 83 36.80 45.51 32.41
CA ILE A 83 35.77 45.47 31.36
C ILE A 83 36.13 46.54 30.34
N GLY A 84 36.77 46.14 29.24
CA GLY A 84 36.71 46.92 28.00
C GLY A 84 35.27 46.92 27.48
N PRO A 85 34.82 47.97 26.74
CA PRO A 85 33.49 47.97 26.17
C PRO A 85 33.38 46.78 25.22
N ALA A 86 32.47 45.86 25.53
CA ALA A 86 32.11 44.80 24.62
C ALA A 86 31.44 45.45 23.40
N SER A 87 32.21 45.63 22.32
CA SER A 87 31.63 45.82 21.00
C SER A 87 30.67 44.66 20.78
N SER A 88 29.39 44.95 20.73
CA SER A 88 28.42 44.01 20.18
C SER A 88 28.73 43.87 18.70
N SER A 89 29.62 42.95 18.36
CA SER A 89 29.52 42.25 17.10
C SER A 89 28.15 41.57 17.13
N ALA A 90 27.15 42.24 16.56
CA ALA A 90 26.07 41.51 15.93
C ALA A 90 26.78 40.50 15.02
N SER A 91 26.63 39.22 15.34
CA SER A 91 27.08 38.16 14.45
C SER A 91 26.19 38.27 13.22
N ASP A 92 26.77 38.75 12.13
CA ASP A 92 26.18 38.65 10.80
C ASP A 92 26.06 37.15 10.48
N ASP A 93 24.94 36.55 10.87
CA ASP A 93 24.48 35.25 10.36
C ASP A 93 23.59 35.48 9.12
N GLU A 94 24.04 36.40 8.25
CA GLU A 94 23.56 36.48 6.88
C GLU A 94 24.11 35.27 6.11
N GLY A 95 23.45 34.13 6.28
CA GLY A 95 23.48 32.99 5.37
C GLY A 95 24.88 32.49 4.99
N ALA A 96 25.50 31.71 5.87
CA ALA A 96 26.67 30.91 5.53
C ALA A 96 26.47 30.21 4.16
N ALA A 97 27.46 30.34 3.27
CA ALA A 97 27.35 29.90 1.89
C ALA A 97 27.15 28.38 1.80
N VAL A 98 25.97 27.97 1.33
CA VAL A 98 25.64 26.57 1.11
C VAL A 98 26.30 26.13 -0.18
N THR A 99 27.05 25.04 -0.14
CA THR A 99 27.87 24.55 -1.26
C THR A 99 27.54 23.10 -1.62
N PHE A 100 27.81 22.72 -2.86
CA PHE A 100 27.63 21.33 -3.27
C PHE A 100 28.50 20.38 -2.46
N ALA A 101 29.81 20.64 -2.41
CA ALA A 101 30.79 19.75 -1.80
C ALA A 101 30.51 19.44 -0.32
N GLU A 102 30.17 20.47 0.48
CA GLU A 102 30.06 20.31 1.95
C GLU A 102 28.63 20.05 2.43
N HIS A 103 27.60 20.48 1.67
CA HIS A 103 26.22 20.50 2.15
C HIS A 103 25.25 19.67 1.30
N VAL A 104 25.24 19.84 -0.03
CA VAL A 104 24.26 19.16 -0.90
C VAL A 104 24.69 17.75 -1.30
N ALA A 105 25.98 17.52 -1.56
CA ALA A 105 26.49 16.20 -1.93
C ALA A 105 26.23 15.12 -0.85
N PRO A 106 26.41 15.39 0.47
CA PRO A 106 25.99 14.45 1.51
C PRO A 106 24.50 14.05 1.43
N ILE A 107 23.61 15.02 1.22
CA ILE A 107 22.16 14.80 1.13
C ILE A 107 21.84 13.93 -0.10
N ILE A 108 22.31 14.35 -1.28
CA ILE A 108 22.06 13.65 -2.55
C ILE A 108 22.65 12.23 -2.52
N PHE A 109 23.84 12.05 -1.98
CA PHE A 109 24.50 10.74 -1.94
C PHE A 109 23.87 9.78 -0.92
N THR A 110 23.30 10.30 0.17
CA THR A 110 22.59 9.49 1.18
C THR A 110 21.21 9.05 0.70
N HIS A 111 20.44 9.99 0.11
CA HIS A 111 19.00 9.82 -0.12
C HIS A 111 18.61 9.56 -1.58
N CYS A 112 19.41 10.02 -2.55
CA CYS A 112 19.02 10.01 -3.97
C CYS A 112 19.89 9.07 -4.83
N ALA A 113 21.21 9.04 -4.61
CA ALA A 113 22.19 8.40 -5.49
C ALA A 113 21.98 6.89 -5.70
N GLU A 114 21.34 6.19 -4.76
CA GLU A 114 21.02 4.78 -4.90
C GLU A 114 20.10 4.49 -6.08
N CYS A 115 19.06 5.29 -6.27
CA CYS A 115 18.15 5.19 -7.42
C CYS A 115 18.66 6.01 -8.61
N HIS A 116 19.32 7.15 -8.34
CA HIS A 116 19.91 8.04 -9.34
C HIS A 116 21.36 7.68 -9.67
N ARG A 117 21.54 6.46 -10.19
CA ARG A 117 22.80 5.96 -10.76
C ARG A 117 22.53 5.12 -12.01
N PRO A 118 23.52 4.93 -12.90
CA PRO A 118 23.33 4.14 -14.12
C PRO A 118 22.85 2.70 -13.84
N GLY A 119 21.83 2.25 -14.58
CA GLY A 119 21.26 0.89 -14.46
C GLY A 119 20.16 0.71 -13.39
N GLU A 120 19.87 1.76 -12.61
CA GLU A 120 18.83 1.76 -11.60
C GLU A 120 17.51 2.40 -12.10
N ALA A 121 16.52 2.51 -11.21
CA ALA A 121 15.17 2.92 -11.55
C ALA A 121 15.03 4.36 -12.07
N ALA A 122 15.91 5.28 -11.68
CA ALA A 122 15.77 6.68 -12.08
C ALA A 122 16.36 6.95 -13.48
N PRO A 123 15.73 7.79 -14.31
CA PRO A 123 16.14 8.02 -15.70
C PRO A 123 17.42 8.85 -15.88
N PHE A 124 18.07 9.27 -14.78
CA PHE A 124 19.33 10.02 -14.81
C PHE A 124 20.15 9.86 -13.53
N PRO A 125 21.49 9.97 -13.61
CA PRO A 125 22.36 9.98 -12.44
C PRO A 125 22.30 11.31 -11.67
N LEU A 126 22.64 11.26 -10.38
CA LEU A 126 22.90 12.40 -9.49
C LEU A 126 24.22 12.18 -8.73
N LEU A 127 25.26 11.72 -9.45
CA LEU A 127 26.55 11.30 -8.86
C LEU A 127 27.65 12.37 -8.97
N SER A 128 27.35 13.53 -9.54
CA SER A 128 28.31 14.61 -9.79
C SER A 128 27.69 15.99 -9.57
N PHE A 129 28.53 17.01 -9.31
CA PHE A 129 28.08 18.40 -9.22
C PHE A 129 27.27 18.83 -10.45
N GLU A 130 27.77 18.54 -11.66
CA GLU A 130 27.12 18.94 -12.91
C GLU A 130 25.76 18.25 -13.10
N ASP A 131 25.62 16.98 -12.68
CA ASP A 131 24.33 16.28 -12.71
C ASP A 131 23.28 16.91 -11.79
N VAL A 132 23.69 17.27 -10.57
CA VAL A 132 22.81 17.87 -9.58
C VAL A 132 22.48 19.31 -9.96
N ARG A 133 23.48 20.12 -10.31
CA ARG A 133 23.34 21.53 -10.75
C ARG A 133 22.42 21.67 -11.96
N LYS A 134 22.54 20.79 -12.95
CA LYS A 134 21.67 20.77 -14.14
C LYS A 134 20.19 20.58 -13.81
N ARG A 135 19.87 20.08 -12.61
CA ARG A 135 18.53 19.73 -12.14
C ARG A 135 18.15 20.44 -10.84
N GLY A 136 18.95 21.39 -10.36
CA GLY A 136 18.81 21.96 -9.01
C GLY A 136 17.43 22.51 -8.72
N ALA A 137 16.85 23.30 -9.64
CA ALA A 137 15.48 23.81 -9.50
C ALA A 137 14.44 22.67 -9.36
N MET A 138 14.48 21.67 -10.26
CA MET A 138 13.60 20.50 -10.15
C MET A 138 13.80 19.75 -8.83
N ILE A 139 15.05 19.60 -8.36
CA ILE A 139 15.37 18.95 -7.08
C ILE A 139 14.76 19.73 -5.91
N ALA A 140 14.88 21.06 -5.90
CA ALA A 140 14.25 21.90 -4.88
C ALA A 140 12.72 21.76 -4.90
N ASP A 141 12.09 21.83 -6.08
CA ASP A 141 10.64 21.69 -6.24
C ASP A 141 10.15 20.33 -5.69
N VAL A 142 10.71 19.20 -6.16
CA VAL A 142 10.23 17.86 -5.76
C VAL A 142 10.57 17.47 -4.32
N THR A 143 11.56 18.12 -3.70
CA THR A 143 11.90 17.88 -2.29
C THR A 143 11.09 18.76 -1.35
N ALA A 144 10.77 19.99 -1.73
CA ALA A 144 9.84 20.87 -1.02
C ALA A 144 8.42 20.27 -0.98
N ASP A 145 7.92 19.76 -2.10
CA ASP A 145 6.63 19.06 -2.19
C ASP A 145 6.67 17.64 -1.57
N ARG A 146 7.85 17.17 -1.12
CA ARG A 146 8.11 15.83 -0.57
C ARG A 146 7.73 14.67 -1.50
N PHE A 147 7.63 14.92 -2.80
CA PHE A 147 7.47 13.89 -3.83
C PHE A 147 8.72 13.00 -3.92
N MET A 148 9.90 13.58 -3.69
CA MET A 148 11.18 12.87 -3.65
C MET A 148 11.95 13.17 -2.36
N PRO A 149 12.71 12.20 -1.82
CA PRO A 149 12.64 10.77 -2.14
C PRO A 149 11.30 10.15 -1.65
N PRO A 150 10.77 9.13 -2.34
CA PRO A 150 9.38 8.70 -2.13
C PRO A 150 9.20 7.93 -0.82
N TRP A 151 8.67 8.60 0.20
CA TRP A 151 8.39 8.04 1.52
C TRP A 151 7.08 8.59 2.11
N HIS A 152 5.99 7.86 1.87
CA HIS A 152 4.63 8.25 2.23
C HIS A 152 4.26 8.13 3.73
N PRO A 153 4.85 7.25 4.56
CA PRO A 153 4.51 7.17 5.98
C PRO A 153 4.74 8.49 6.74
N ASP A 154 3.81 8.80 7.63
CA ASP A 154 3.84 9.96 8.52
C ASP A 154 4.81 9.72 9.72
N PRO A 155 5.86 10.55 9.91
CA PRO A 155 6.84 10.36 10.98
C PRO A 155 6.32 10.69 12.38
N SER A 156 5.08 11.22 12.50
CA SER A 156 4.42 11.38 13.80
C SER A 156 3.79 10.08 14.36
N TYR A 157 3.82 9.00 13.57
CA TYR A 157 3.40 7.66 13.95
C TYR A 157 4.62 6.83 14.43
N LEU A 158 4.48 5.51 14.62
CA LEU A 158 5.59 4.68 15.08
C LEU A 158 6.77 4.67 14.09
N PRO A 159 8.02 4.72 14.59
CA PRO A 159 9.21 4.79 13.74
C PRO A 159 9.36 3.52 12.90
N LEU A 160 9.68 3.74 11.63
CA LEU A 160 9.90 2.71 10.63
C LEU A 160 11.38 2.64 10.27
N ARG A 161 11.87 1.43 10.02
CA ARG A 161 13.27 1.19 9.66
C ARG A 161 13.57 1.71 8.26
N ASP A 162 14.80 2.18 8.06
CA ASP A 162 15.33 2.63 6.77
C ASP A 162 14.51 3.78 6.15
N GLU A 163 14.06 4.72 7.01
CA GLU A 163 13.36 5.93 6.61
C GLU A 163 14.22 6.77 5.65
N ARG A 164 13.61 7.13 4.52
CA ARG A 164 14.25 7.88 3.43
C ARG A 164 13.87 9.36 3.41
N ARG A 165 13.04 9.85 4.33
CA ARG A 165 12.58 11.26 4.32
C ARG A 165 13.76 12.21 4.45
N LEU A 166 13.72 13.30 3.70
CA LEU A 166 14.52 14.49 4.01
C LEU A 166 13.93 15.21 5.22
N THR A 167 14.79 15.62 6.12
CA THR A 167 14.49 16.58 7.19
C THR A 167 14.22 17.97 6.62
N ASP A 168 13.54 18.81 7.40
CA ASP A 168 13.20 20.17 6.98
C ASP A 168 14.47 21.01 6.75
N GLU A 169 15.53 20.78 7.54
CA GLU A 169 16.84 21.41 7.38
C GLU A 169 17.57 20.96 6.09
N GLU A 170 17.44 19.70 5.68
CA GLU A 170 17.98 19.21 4.41
C GLU A 170 17.23 19.83 3.22
N ILE A 171 15.91 19.94 3.28
CA ILE A 171 15.08 20.60 2.25
C ILE A 171 15.45 22.08 2.13
N ASP A 172 15.51 22.81 3.25
CA ASP A 172 15.94 24.22 3.29
C ASP A 172 17.39 24.40 2.80
N THR A 173 18.25 23.40 2.97
CA THR A 173 19.63 23.42 2.46
C THR A 173 19.67 23.24 0.95
N LEU A 174 18.86 22.34 0.39
CA LEU A 174 18.70 22.21 -1.08
C LEU A 174 18.12 23.49 -1.70
N ALA A 175 17.08 24.07 -1.08
CA ALA A 175 16.46 25.31 -1.54
C ALA A 175 17.45 26.49 -1.53
N ARG A 176 18.11 26.76 -0.39
CA ARG A 176 19.11 27.84 -0.27
C ARG A 176 20.29 27.67 -1.23
N TRP A 177 20.75 26.44 -1.48
CA TRP A 177 21.80 26.21 -2.48
C TRP A 177 21.37 26.63 -3.89
N VAL A 178 20.13 26.37 -4.27
CA VAL A 178 19.56 26.80 -5.56
C VAL A 178 19.41 28.32 -5.63
N GLU A 179 18.89 28.95 -4.57
CA GLU A 179 18.76 30.41 -4.45
C GLU A 179 20.12 31.13 -4.53
N GLN A 180 21.17 30.56 -3.94
CA GLN A 180 22.55 31.07 -3.98
C GLN A 180 23.26 30.81 -5.32
N GLY A 181 22.56 30.28 -6.34
CA GLY A 181 23.12 30.06 -7.67
C GLY A 181 23.90 28.75 -7.83
N MET A 182 23.70 27.79 -6.94
CA MET A 182 24.28 26.44 -6.95
C MET A 182 25.82 26.41 -6.97
N PRO A 183 26.52 27.05 -6.01
CA PRO A 183 27.98 27.04 -5.97
C PRO A 183 28.53 25.64 -5.64
N GLU A 184 29.64 25.26 -6.29
CA GLU A 184 30.27 23.94 -6.10
C GLU A 184 30.92 23.81 -4.71
N GLY A 185 31.56 24.87 -4.22
CA GLY A 185 32.42 24.83 -3.04
C GLY A 185 33.83 24.35 -3.38
N ASP A 186 34.51 23.74 -2.40
CA ASP A 186 35.82 23.11 -2.58
C ASP A 186 35.65 21.63 -2.99
N PRO A 187 35.97 21.24 -4.25
CA PRO A 187 35.75 19.87 -4.71
C PRO A 187 36.51 18.82 -3.88
N SER A 188 37.60 19.19 -3.21
CA SER A 188 38.37 18.27 -2.35
C SER A 188 37.66 17.86 -1.06
N LYS A 189 36.63 18.62 -0.67
CA LYS A 189 35.74 18.30 0.46
C LYS A 189 34.51 17.48 0.07
N THR A 190 34.25 17.30 -1.24
CA THR A 190 33.10 16.52 -1.70
C THR A 190 33.19 15.11 -1.12
N PRO A 191 32.14 14.59 -0.46
CA PRO A 191 32.15 13.20 0.01
C PRO A 191 32.40 12.26 -1.17
N LYS A 192 33.05 11.12 -0.89
CA LYS A 192 33.21 10.08 -1.91
C LYS A 192 31.82 9.58 -2.32
N VAL A 193 31.58 9.48 -3.63
CA VAL A 193 30.36 8.84 -4.18
C VAL A 193 30.22 7.44 -3.56
N PRO A 194 29.03 7.04 -3.07
CA PRO A 194 28.84 5.73 -2.47
C PRO A 194 29.28 4.60 -3.40
N GLU A 195 29.96 3.60 -2.84
CA GLU A 195 30.27 2.37 -3.56
C GLU A 195 29.03 1.47 -3.53
N PHE A 196 28.49 1.19 -4.71
CA PHE A 196 27.36 0.29 -4.87
C PHE A 196 27.90 -1.10 -5.26
N PRO A 197 27.43 -2.19 -4.63
CA PRO A 197 27.88 -3.54 -4.97
C PRO A 197 27.48 -3.90 -6.40
N ASP A 198 28.44 -4.42 -7.18
CA ASP A 198 28.16 -5.00 -8.48
C ASP A 198 27.41 -6.34 -8.30
N GLY A 199 26.22 -6.43 -8.91
CA GLY A 199 25.44 -7.67 -8.94
C GLY A 199 24.35 -7.74 -7.88
N TRP A 200 24.67 -8.19 -6.67
CA TRP A 200 23.71 -8.50 -5.61
C TRP A 200 23.96 -7.65 -4.36
N THR A 201 22.92 -6.99 -3.87
CA THR A 201 23.00 -5.93 -2.87
C THR A 201 23.25 -6.46 -1.46
N LEU A 202 22.66 -7.62 -1.14
CA LEU A 202 22.83 -8.29 0.16
C LEU A 202 24.01 -9.29 0.18
N GLY A 203 24.86 -9.29 -0.86
CA GLY A 203 25.91 -10.30 -1.07
C GLY A 203 25.44 -11.44 -1.98
N PRO A 204 26.20 -12.54 -2.12
CA PRO A 204 25.81 -13.67 -2.97
C PRO A 204 24.56 -14.40 -2.41
N PRO A 205 23.48 -14.58 -3.21
CA PRO A 205 22.33 -15.40 -2.80
C PRO A 205 22.64 -16.89 -2.76
N ASP A 206 21.96 -17.62 -1.89
CA ASP A 206 22.09 -19.09 -1.75
C ASP A 206 21.44 -19.86 -2.90
N LEU A 207 20.38 -19.29 -3.49
CA LEU A 207 19.74 -19.81 -4.70
C LEU A 207 19.45 -18.66 -5.67
N ILE A 208 19.87 -18.83 -6.93
CA ILE A 208 19.61 -17.89 -8.02
C ILE A 208 18.74 -18.59 -9.06
N VAL A 209 17.63 -17.96 -9.45
CA VAL A 209 16.71 -18.47 -10.47
C VAL A 209 16.37 -17.38 -11.49
N THR A 210 16.21 -17.75 -12.75
CA THR A 210 15.93 -16.83 -13.86
C THR A 210 14.72 -17.35 -14.63
N MET A 211 13.92 -16.45 -15.22
CA MET A 211 12.86 -16.83 -16.15
C MET A 211 13.44 -17.68 -17.30
N ASP A 212 12.79 -18.78 -17.68
CA ASP A 212 13.30 -19.63 -18.77
C ASP A 212 13.36 -18.86 -20.10
N GLU A 213 12.29 -18.13 -20.41
CA GLU A 213 12.11 -17.31 -21.62
C GLU A 213 11.88 -15.84 -21.25
N ALA A 214 12.11 -14.94 -22.20
CA ALA A 214 11.87 -13.51 -22.01
C ALA A 214 10.42 -13.16 -22.42
N PHE A 215 9.74 -12.37 -21.61
CA PHE A 215 8.42 -11.84 -21.91
C PHE A 215 8.51 -10.51 -22.67
N GLU A 216 7.75 -10.38 -23.77
CA GLU A 216 7.66 -9.12 -24.52
C GLU A 216 6.64 -8.19 -23.85
N VAL A 217 7.12 -7.09 -23.27
CA VAL A 217 6.27 -6.01 -22.76
C VAL A 217 5.99 -5.05 -23.92
N PRO A 218 4.70 -4.79 -24.24
CA PRO A 218 4.33 -3.94 -25.37
C PRO A 218 4.79 -2.50 -25.17
N ALA A 219 4.95 -1.76 -26.28
CA ALA A 219 5.35 -0.36 -26.23
C ALA A 219 4.29 0.57 -25.62
N SER A 220 3.01 0.22 -25.76
CA SER A 220 1.87 1.00 -25.29
C SER A 220 0.67 0.09 -25.05
N GLY A 221 -0.34 0.62 -24.36
CA GLY A 221 -1.53 -0.12 -23.95
C GLY A 221 -1.83 0.10 -22.47
N PRO A 222 -2.80 -0.64 -21.91
CA PRO A 222 -3.02 -0.68 -20.46
C PRO A 222 -1.84 -1.38 -19.76
N ASP A 223 -1.80 -1.22 -18.43
CA ASP A 223 -0.93 -1.97 -17.53
C ASP A 223 -1.06 -3.49 -17.76
N VAL A 224 0.06 -4.22 -17.64
CA VAL A 224 0.09 -5.67 -17.84
C VAL A 224 0.42 -6.38 -16.53
N TYR A 225 -0.54 -7.12 -15.98
CA TYR A 225 -0.33 -8.05 -14.88
C TYR A 225 -0.06 -9.46 -15.42
N ARG A 226 1.03 -10.09 -14.97
CA ARG A 226 1.42 -11.44 -15.41
C ARG A 226 2.18 -12.21 -14.34
N CYS A 227 1.86 -13.48 -14.19
CA CYS A 227 2.52 -14.42 -13.28
C CYS A 227 3.58 -15.23 -14.04
N PHE A 228 4.79 -15.35 -13.49
CA PHE A 228 5.91 -16.13 -14.02
C PHE A 228 6.37 -17.19 -13.02
N VAL A 229 6.68 -18.39 -13.52
CA VAL A 229 7.07 -19.55 -12.70
C VAL A 229 8.59 -19.73 -12.73
N PHE A 230 9.22 -19.80 -11.56
CA PHE A 230 10.64 -20.05 -11.38
C PHE A 230 10.82 -21.44 -10.75
N LYS A 231 11.36 -22.37 -11.53
CA LYS A 231 11.47 -23.79 -11.15
C LYS A 231 12.53 -23.96 -10.05
N LEU A 232 12.12 -24.28 -8.83
CA LEU A 232 13.03 -24.43 -7.68
C LEU A 232 13.50 -25.87 -7.50
N ASN A 233 12.60 -26.85 -7.75
CA ASN A 233 12.86 -28.29 -7.57
C ASN A 233 13.43 -28.65 -6.17
N LEU A 234 12.90 -28.03 -5.12
CA LEU A 234 13.38 -28.21 -3.75
C LEU A 234 13.16 -29.66 -3.25
N PRO A 235 14.19 -30.34 -2.74
CA PRO A 235 14.08 -31.68 -2.17
C PRO A 235 13.49 -31.69 -0.75
N GLU A 236 13.54 -30.55 -0.06
CA GLU A 236 13.14 -30.35 1.33
C GLU A 236 12.67 -28.89 1.54
N ASP A 237 11.98 -28.64 2.65
CA ASP A 237 11.52 -27.31 3.04
C ASP A 237 12.69 -26.36 3.29
N ARG A 238 12.58 -25.13 2.81
CA ARG A 238 13.57 -24.05 3.01
C ARG A 238 12.92 -22.82 3.66
N TRP A 239 13.77 -21.93 4.12
CA TRP A 239 13.39 -20.73 4.88
C TRP A 239 14.06 -19.51 4.26
N VAL A 240 13.28 -18.53 3.80
CA VAL A 240 13.75 -17.38 3.02
C VAL A 240 13.83 -16.13 3.92
N LYS A 241 15.04 -15.60 4.12
CA LYS A 241 15.31 -14.36 4.87
C LYS A 241 15.14 -13.11 4.02
N ALA A 242 15.40 -13.20 2.71
CA ALA A 242 15.22 -12.12 1.75
C ALA A 242 15.00 -12.64 0.33
N VAL A 243 14.34 -11.81 -0.48
CA VAL A 243 14.21 -11.98 -1.93
C VAL A 243 14.76 -10.71 -2.58
N GLU A 244 15.70 -10.85 -3.52
CA GLU A 244 16.21 -9.74 -4.33
C GLU A 244 15.88 -9.98 -5.80
N LEU A 245 15.16 -9.03 -6.41
CA LEU A 245 14.75 -9.08 -7.80
C LEU A 245 15.67 -8.21 -8.67
N ARG A 246 16.15 -8.80 -9.76
CA ARG A 246 16.93 -8.13 -10.81
C ARG A 246 16.19 -8.26 -12.14
N PRO A 247 15.33 -7.28 -12.50
CA PRO A 247 14.65 -7.28 -13.77
C PRO A 247 15.62 -6.86 -14.90
N SER A 248 15.45 -7.39 -16.11
CA SER A 248 16.29 -7.02 -17.25
C SER A 248 15.83 -5.75 -17.97
N SER A 249 14.53 -5.43 -17.87
CA SER A 249 13.89 -4.22 -18.39
C SER A 249 13.25 -3.44 -17.23
N ARG A 250 14.11 -2.98 -16.32
CA ARG A 250 13.73 -2.29 -15.07
C ARG A 250 12.88 -1.03 -15.27
N ASP A 251 12.90 -0.46 -16.47
CA ASP A 251 12.12 0.72 -16.85
C ASP A 251 10.65 0.44 -17.21
N VAL A 252 10.24 -0.83 -17.28
CA VAL A 252 8.82 -1.23 -17.43
C VAL A 252 8.30 -2.05 -16.25
N VAL A 253 9.14 -2.52 -15.33
CA VAL A 253 8.71 -3.28 -14.14
C VAL A 253 8.31 -2.30 -13.04
N HIS A 254 7.01 -2.16 -12.80
CA HIS A 254 6.48 -1.23 -11.81
C HIS A 254 6.49 -1.84 -10.40
N HIS A 255 5.98 -3.07 -10.26
CA HIS A 255 6.16 -3.86 -9.05
C HIS A 255 6.12 -5.38 -9.33
N ALA A 256 6.59 -6.16 -8.36
CA ALA A 256 6.52 -7.61 -8.38
C ALA A 256 6.15 -8.17 -7.00
N LEU A 257 5.34 -9.22 -6.95
CA LEU A 257 4.94 -9.93 -5.73
C LEU A 257 5.42 -11.37 -5.80
N PHE A 258 6.00 -11.88 -4.71
CA PHE A 258 6.63 -13.20 -4.65
C PHE A 258 5.81 -14.16 -3.80
N PHE A 259 5.63 -15.39 -4.29
CA PHE A 259 4.88 -16.43 -3.60
C PHE A 259 5.55 -17.79 -3.77
N ALA A 260 5.47 -18.64 -2.74
CA ALA A 260 5.60 -20.08 -2.94
C ALA A 260 4.27 -20.58 -3.53
N ALA A 261 4.30 -21.48 -4.52
CA ALA A 261 3.09 -22.05 -5.14
C ALA A 261 3.27 -23.52 -5.53
N ASP A 262 2.17 -24.28 -5.54
CA ASP A 262 2.10 -25.70 -5.88
C ASP A 262 2.68 -25.96 -7.29
N SER A 263 3.86 -26.60 -7.37
CA SER A 263 4.65 -26.71 -8.61
C SER A 263 3.86 -27.29 -9.78
N ALA A 264 3.11 -28.37 -9.52
CA ALA A 264 2.36 -29.04 -10.59
C ALA A 264 1.24 -28.14 -11.13
N ALA A 265 0.55 -27.41 -10.25
CA ALA A 265 -0.56 -26.55 -10.63
C ALA A 265 -0.11 -25.29 -11.39
N VAL A 266 1.00 -24.64 -11.00
CA VAL A 266 1.48 -23.43 -11.70
C VAL A 266 2.26 -23.75 -12.98
N ARG A 267 3.04 -24.85 -13.02
CA ARG A 267 3.73 -25.30 -14.25
C ARG A 267 2.76 -25.71 -15.35
N ALA A 268 1.55 -26.18 -15.00
CA ALA A 268 0.52 -26.49 -15.98
C ALA A 268 -0.07 -25.24 -16.66
N LYS A 269 -0.01 -24.08 -16.00
CA LYS A 269 -0.52 -22.79 -16.48
C LYS A 269 0.48 -21.99 -17.30
N ASP A 270 1.77 -22.17 -16.99
CA ASP A 270 2.87 -21.49 -17.64
C ASP A 270 2.88 -21.77 -19.14
N GLY A 271 2.72 -20.73 -19.96
CA GLY A 271 2.66 -20.87 -21.42
C GLY A 271 1.30 -21.23 -22.03
N GLU A 272 0.22 -21.37 -21.24
CA GLU A 272 -1.15 -21.66 -21.76
C GLU A 272 -1.59 -20.64 -22.85
N GLU A 273 -1.13 -19.39 -22.74
CA GLU A 273 -1.45 -18.28 -23.65
C GLU A 273 -0.48 -18.17 -24.85
N GLY A 274 0.43 -19.14 -25.03
CA GLY A 274 1.46 -19.10 -26.09
C GLY A 274 2.59 -18.09 -25.84
N GLN A 275 2.72 -17.59 -24.61
CA GLN A 275 3.75 -16.66 -24.15
C GLN A 275 4.17 -17.02 -22.71
N PRO A 276 5.41 -16.77 -22.27
CA PRO A 276 5.91 -17.18 -20.94
C PRO A 276 5.01 -16.63 -19.82
N GLY A 277 4.67 -17.43 -18.81
CA GLY A 277 3.74 -17.03 -17.74
C GLY A 277 2.25 -17.11 -18.11
N PHE A 278 1.40 -16.53 -17.27
CA PHE A 278 -0.07 -16.46 -17.43
C PHE A 278 -0.67 -15.26 -16.69
N ARG A 279 -1.85 -14.76 -17.09
CA ARG A 279 -2.39 -13.48 -16.57
C ARG A 279 -2.94 -13.55 -15.13
N ARG A 280 -3.86 -14.47 -14.84
CA ARG A 280 -4.67 -14.46 -13.61
C ARG A 280 -3.93 -15.04 -12.40
N MET A 281 -4.00 -14.36 -11.26
CA MET A 281 -3.37 -14.83 -10.02
C MET A 281 -3.98 -16.15 -9.52
N PRO A 282 -3.18 -17.21 -9.26
CA PRO A 282 -3.68 -18.53 -8.88
C PRO A 282 -3.79 -18.63 -7.35
N PHE A 283 -4.72 -17.87 -6.75
CA PHE A 283 -4.83 -17.72 -5.29
C PHE A 283 -5.02 -19.04 -4.51
N LEU A 284 -5.57 -20.09 -5.13
CA LEU A 284 -5.81 -21.40 -4.49
C LEU A 284 -4.56 -22.31 -4.50
N GLU A 285 -3.62 -22.01 -5.39
CA GLU A 285 -2.38 -22.76 -5.62
C GLU A 285 -1.21 -22.23 -4.79
N LEU A 286 -1.32 -21.02 -4.24
CA LEU A 286 -0.27 -20.41 -3.41
C LEU A 286 -0.07 -21.16 -2.10
N ARG A 287 1.17 -21.27 -1.63
CA ARG A 287 1.60 -21.89 -0.37
C ARG A 287 2.19 -20.90 0.64
N GLY A 288 2.58 -19.71 0.20
CA GLY A 288 2.98 -18.63 1.11
C GLY A 288 3.33 -17.36 0.35
N GLY A 289 3.26 -16.21 1.03
CA GLY A 289 3.83 -14.96 0.51
C GLY A 289 5.31 -14.84 0.88
N LEU A 290 6.15 -14.52 -0.09
CA LEU A 290 7.61 -14.33 0.07
C LEU A 290 8.00 -12.84 -0.02
N GLY A 291 7.03 -11.94 0.17
CA GLY A 291 7.20 -10.50 0.08
C GLY A 291 6.87 -9.94 -1.30
N GLY A 292 7.46 -8.79 -1.62
CA GLY A 292 7.29 -8.09 -2.88
C GLY A 292 8.34 -7.02 -3.04
N TRP A 293 8.47 -6.52 -4.27
CA TRP A 293 9.37 -5.47 -4.68
C TRP A 293 8.55 -4.38 -5.37
N VAL A 294 8.74 -3.13 -4.96
CA VAL A 294 8.28 -1.95 -5.71
C VAL A 294 9.48 -1.08 -6.05
N LEU A 295 9.36 -0.19 -7.04
CA LEU A 295 10.40 0.79 -7.35
C LEU A 295 10.93 1.48 -6.08
N GLY A 296 12.23 1.73 -6.02
CA GLY A 296 12.90 2.33 -4.86
C GLY A 296 12.96 1.47 -3.58
N THR A 297 12.45 0.23 -3.59
CA THR A 297 12.60 -0.69 -2.46
C THR A 297 14.01 -1.28 -2.43
N ARG A 298 14.70 -1.12 -1.31
CA ARG A 298 15.95 -1.83 -1.00
C ARG A 298 15.63 -3.31 -0.73
N PRO A 299 16.41 -4.28 -1.25
CA PRO A 299 16.35 -5.64 -0.73
C PRO A 299 16.80 -5.61 0.75
N GLN A 300 16.07 -6.32 1.61
CA GLN A 300 16.33 -6.34 3.05
C GLN A 300 16.23 -7.76 3.58
N LEU A 301 17.13 -8.12 4.50
CA LEU A 301 16.97 -9.29 5.35
C LEU A 301 15.88 -9.00 6.39
N LEU A 302 15.01 -9.98 6.60
CA LEU A 302 14.12 -10.01 7.77
C LEU A 302 14.93 -9.92 9.08
N PRO A 303 14.39 -9.29 10.14
CA PRO A 303 15.09 -9.11 11.39
C PRO A 303 15.24 -10.42 12.18
N ASP A 304 16.24 -10.45 13.06
CA ASP A 304 16.56 -11.56 13.95
C ASP A 304 16.74 -12.90 13.19
N ASP A 305 16.01 -13.94 13.59
CA ASP A 305 15.98 -15.26 12.98
C ASP A 305 14.79 -15.45 12.03
N LEU A 306 13.99 -14.40 11.77
CA LEU A 306 12.75 -14.53 11.01
C LEU A 306 13.00 -14.91 9.55
N ALA A 307 12.23 -15.88 9.07
CA ALA A 307 12.26 -16.35 7.70
C ALA A 307 10.87 -16.75 7.22
N MET A 308 10.63 -16.60 5.90
CA MET A 308 9.41 -17.02 5.24
C MET A 308 9.53 -18.48 4.79
N HIS A 309 8.51 -19.27 5.10
CA HIS A 309 8.48 -20.70 4.76
C HIS A 309 8.35 -20.92 3.26
N LEU A 310 9.19 -21.80 2.72
CA LEU A 310 9.23 -22.19 1.31
C LEU A 310 9.18 -23.73 1.23
N PRO A 311 7.99 -24.34 1.12
CA PRO A 311 7.82 -25.79 1.25
C PRO A 311 8.44 -26.58 0.09
N ALA A 312 8.82 -27.83 0.36
CA ALA A 312 9.19 -28.80 -0.67
C ALA A 312 8.07 -28.99 -1.71
N GLY A 313 8.43 -29.25 -2.96
CA GLY A 313 7.44 -29.40 -4.05
C GLY A 313 6.68 -28.11 -4.42
N THR A 314 7.20 -26.95 -4.01
CA THR A 314 6.74 -25.64 -4.49
C THR A 314 7.75 -24.99 -5.44
N ASP A 315 7.23 -24.13 -6.30
CA ASP A 315 8.02 -23.20 -7.10
C ASP A 315 7.79 -21.76 -6.63
N LEU A 316 8.73 -20.89 -6.98
CA LEU A 316 8.57 -19.46 -6.81
C LEU A 316 7.70 -18.92 -7.94
N LEU A 317 6.57 -18.32 -7.59
CA LEU A 317 5.70 -17.58 -8.48
C LEU A 317 5.94 -16.08 -8.27
N MET A 318 6.28 -15.37 -9.34
CA MET A 318 6.36 -13.91 -9.34
C MET A 318 5.18 -13.35 -10.13
N GLN A 319 4.30 -12.57 -9.50
CA GLN A 319 3.35 -11.73 -10.22
C GLN A 319 4.01 -10.37 -10.48
N THR A 320 4.17 -9.98 -11.75
CA THR A 320 4.71 -8.68 -12.15
C THR A 320 3.60 -7.80 -12.70
N HIS A 321 3.63 -6.54 -12.27
CA HIS A 321 2.89 -5.45 -12.88
C HIS A 321 3.86 -4.64 -13.76
N PHE A 322 3.57 -4.59 -15.06
CA PHE A 322 4.32 -3.82 -16.03
C PHE A 322 3.58 -2.55 -16.46
N HIS A 323 4.33 -1.45 -16.54
CA HIS A 323 3.86 -0.18 -17.09
C HIS A 323 4.59 0.11 -18.43
N PRO A 324 3.90 0.15 -19.59
CA PRO A 324 4.53 0.35 -20.90
C PRO A 324 5.31 1.67 -21.05
N SER A 325 6.61 1.61 -21.37
CA SER A 325 7.50 2.80 -21.41
C SER A 325 7.51 3.56 -22.75
N GLY A 326 6.50 3.40 -23.61
CA GLY A 326 6.50 3.93 -24.99
C GLY A 326 7.41 3.16 -25.97
N LYS A 327 8.02 2.05 -25.56
CA LYS A 327 8.94 1.22 -26.36
C LYS A 327 8.82 -0.24 -25.95
N VAL A 328 8.91 -1.17 -26.91
CA VAL A 328 8.93 -2.61 -26.63
C VAL A 328 10.13 -2.96 -25.73
N ARG A 329 9.93 -3.87 -24.78
CA ARG A 329 10.96 -4.38 -23.86
C ARG A 329 10.89 -5.91 -23.77
N MET A 330 12.03 -6.52 -23.48
CA MET A 330 12.12 -7.95 -23.18
C MET A 330 12.47 -8.10 -21.70
N GLU A 331 11.52 -8.59 -20.89
CA GLU A 331 11.77 -8.88 -19.48
C GLU A 331 12.20 -10.33 -19.30
N LYS A 332 13.34 -10.54 -18.65
CA LYS A 332 13.89 -11.83 -18.26
C LYS A 332 14.50 -11.72 -16.86
N ALA A 333 13.61 -11.61 -15.88
CA ALA A 333 13.97 -11.38 -14.49
C ALA A 333 14.84 -12.51 -13.93
N THR A 334 15.77 -12.13 -13.06
CA THR A 334 16.55 -13.04 -12.21
C THR A 334 16.29 -12.70 -10.75
N ILE A 335 16.09 -13.71 -9.92
CA ILE A 335 15.76 -13.59 -8.50
C ILE A 335 16.82 -14.33 -7.67
N GLY A 336 17.32 -13.66 -6.64
CA GLY A 336 18.17 -14.21 -5.61
C GLY A 336 17.35 -14.48 -4.35
N LEU A 337 17.41 -15.71 -3.83
CA LEU A 337 16.84 -16.08 -2.55
C LEU A 337 17.98 -16.25 -1.53
N TYR A 338 17.85 -15.58 -0.39
CA TYR A 338 18.76 -15.69 0.74
C TYR A 338 18.10 -16.54 1.81
N LEU A 339 18.76 -17.62 2.22
CA LEU A 339 18.15 -18.70 2.99
C LEU A 339 18.64 -18.71 4.44
N ALA A 340 17.80 -19.17 5.37
CA ALA A 340 18.20 -19.52 6.72
C ALA A 340 18.60 -21.00 6.77
N ASP A 341 19.60 -21.30 7.61
CA ASP A 341 20.07 -22.68 7.85
C ASP A 341 19.09 -23.46 8.75
N GLU A 342 18.38 -22.76 9.64
CA GLU A 342 17.42 -23.31 10.60
C GLU A 342 16.04 -22.65 10.44
N PRO A 343 14.94 -23.34 10.83
CA PRO A 343 13.61 -22.73 10.91
C PRO A 343 13.58 -21.59 11.95
N PRO A 344 12.78 -20.53 11.74
CA PRO A 344 12.67 -19.43 12.68
C PRO A 344 12.00 -19.88 13.99
N SER A 345 12.44 -19.34 15.12
CA SER A 345 11.85 -19.59 16.44
C SER A 345 10.39 -19.13 16.55
N ARG A 346 9.99 -18.16 15.72
CA ARG A 346 8.63 -17.63 15.61
C ARG A 346 8.24 -17.44 14.15
N ARG A 347 7.03 -17.86 13.77
CA ARG A 347 6.59 -17.86 12.37
C ARG A 347 6.02 -16.49 11.97
N LEU A 348 6.62 -15.86 10.97
CA LEU A 348 6.07 -14.64 10.37
C LEU A 348 4.72 -14.95 9.70
N ARG A 349 3.71 -14.16 10.05
CA ARG A 349 2.32 -14.26 9.60
C ARG A 349 1.84 -12.90 9.10
N GLY A 350 0.64 -12.85 8.55
CA GLY A 350 0.01 -11.56 8.23
C GLY A 350 -1.51 -11.59 8.14
N PHE A 351 -2.10 -10.40 8.26
CA PHE A 351 -3.52 -10.15 8.03
C PHE A 351 -3.73 -8.79 7.33
N GLN A 352 -4.95 -8.57 6.85
CA GLN A 352 -5.37 -7.33 6.19
C GLN A 352 -6.54 -6.71 6.95
N VAL A 353 -6.60 -5.39 7.01
CA VAL A 353 -7.76 -4.64 7.48
C VAL A 353 -8.06 -3.49 6.49
N PRO A 354 -9.25 -3.46 5.86
CA PRO A 354 -10.23 -4.55 5.77
C PRO A 354 -9.64 -5.83 5.12
N PRO A 355 -10.21 -7.01 5.40
CA PRO A 355 -9.77 -8.27 4.80
C PRO A 355 -10.09 -8.34 3.30
N ALA A 356 -9.31 -9.14 2.56
CA ALA A 356 -9.47 -9.36 1.12
C ALA A 356 -9.47 -8.04 0.33
N PHE A 357 -8.50 -7.15 0.64
CA PHE A 357 -8.32 -5.86 0.00
C PHE A 357 -9.61 -5.01 -0.08
N GLY A 358 -10.48 -5.10 0.93
CA GLY A 358 -11.69 -4.29 1.00
C GLY A 358 -12.85 -4.78 0.13
N ARG A 359 -12.77 -5.96 -0.50
CA ARG A 359 -13.84 -6.52 -1.37
C ARG A 359 -15.25 -6.44 -0.80
N PHE A 360 -15.39 -6.59 0.52
CA PHE A 360 -16.68 -6.55 1.23
C PHE A 360 -16.97 -5.22 1.95
N ALA A 361 -16.02 -4.29 1.96
CA ALA A 361 -16.10 -3.02 2.70
C ALA A 361 -16.09 -1.78 1.80
N LEU A 362 -15.64 -1.90 0.56
CA LEU A 362 -15.49 -0.79 -0.38
C LEU A 362 -16.84 -0.24 -0.87
N GLY A 363 -17.76 -1.12 -1.27
CA GLY A 363 -19.01 -0.74 -1.94
C GLY A 363 -18.76 -0.15 -3.33
N THR A 364 -19.62 0.78 -3.75
CA THR A 364 -19.43 1.60 -4.96
C THR A 364 -18.96 2.99 -4.56
N ILE A 365 -17.81 3.40 -5.07
CA ILE A 365 -17.33 4.79 -5.01
C ILE A 365 -18.06 5.56 -6.11
N LYS A 366 -18.88 6.55 -5.73
CA LYS A 366 -19.73 7.26 -6.70
C LYS A 366 -18.93 8.27 -7.53
N ALA A 367 -19.31 8.41 -8.81
CA ALA A 367 -18.78 9.44 -9.68
C ALA A 367 -18.96 10.83 -9.05
N GLY A 368 -17.88 11.58 -8.88
CA GLY A 368 -17.92 12.91 -8.27
C GLY A 368 -17.86 12.94 -6.74
N ASP A 369 -17.72 11.81 -6.03
CA ASP A 369 -17.54 11.79 -4.57
C ASP A 369 -16.07 12.10 -4.20
N PRO A 370 -15.76 13.23 -3.54
CA PRO A 370 -14.40 13.60 -3.21
C PRO A 370 -13.85 12.94 -1.93
N ALA A 371 -14.66 12.18 -1.19
CA ALA A 371 -14.28 11.70 0.15
C ALA A 371 -14.97 10.39 0.58
N HIS A 372 -15.19 9.45 -0.36
CA HIS A 372 -15.73 8.13 -0.03
C HIS A 372 -14.82 7.45 1.00
N THR A 373 -15.38 7.04 2.15
CA THR A 373 -14.57 6.60 3.29
C THR A 373 -14.91 5.18 3.73
N VAL A 374 -13.93 4.28 3.64
CA VAL A 374 -14.01 2.92 4.16
C VAL A 374 -13.44 2.89 5.58
N ARG A 375 -14.17 2.29 6.52
CA ARG A 375 -13.69 2.02 7.89
C ARG A 375 -13.84 0.55 8.21
N ALA A 376 -12.78 -0.06 8.73
CA ALA A 376 -12.76 -1.45 9.13
C ALA A 376 -11.98 -1.62 10.42
N SER A 377 -12.23 -2.71 11.15
CA SER A 377 -11.47 -3.00 12.36
C SER A 377 -11.30 -4.49 12.60
N ARG A 378 -10.21 -4.87 13.28
CA ARG A 378 -9.95 -6.22 13.76
C ARG A 378 -9.55 -6.18 15.23
N THR A 379 -10.22 -6.97 16.06
CA THR A 379 -9.72 -7.30 17.41
C THR A 379 -8.80 -8.52 17.29
N ILE A 380 -7.66 -8.50 17.96
CA ILE A 380 -6.76 -9.65 18.07
C ILE A 380 -7.08 -10.44 19.34
N ASP A 381 -7.09 -11.76 19.25
CA ASP A 381 -7.42 -12.67 20.35
C ASP A 381 -6.18 -13.19 21.11
N ARG A 382 -4.98 -12.88 20.61
CA ARG A 382 -3.69 -13.28 21.19
C ARG A 382 -2.69 -12.13 21.22
N ASP A 383 -1.70 -12.23 22.10
CA ASP A 383 -0.54 -11.34 22.13
C ASP A 383 0.31 -11.53 20.86
N ILE A 384 0.60 -10.43 20.17
CA ILE A 384 1.44 -10.40 18.97
C ILE A 384 2.51 -9.33 19.06
N ASP A 385 3.61 -9.54 18.33
CA ASP A 385 4.56 -8.50 17.97
C ASP A 385 4.39 -8.17 16.48
N LEU A 386 3.97 -6.94 16.15
CA LEU A 386 3.96 -6.48 14.75
C LEU A 386 5.39 -6.24 14.29
N ILE A 387 5.75 -6.83 13.15
CA ILE A 387 7.08 -6.75 12.51
C ILE A 387 7.06 -5.76 11.34
N SER A 388 5.97 -5.75 10.57
CA SER A 388 5.85 -4.91 9.37
C SER A 388 4.43 -4.40 9.15
N ILE A 389 4.32 -3.32 8.39
CA ILE A 389 3.07 -2.70 7.98
C ILE A 389 3.19 -2.13 6.56
N GLY A 390 2.10 -2.05 5.81
CA GLY A 390 2.09 -1.47 4.47
C GLY A 390 0.68 -1.19 3.96
N GLY A 391 0.54 -0.23 3.06
CA GLY A 391 -0.73 0.09 2.40
C GLY A 391 -0.85 -0.57 1.04
N HIS A 392 -2.08 -0.83 0.60
CA HIS A 392 -2.41 -1.17 -0.78
C HIS A 392 -3.81 -0.67 -1.12
N ALA A 393 -3.93 0.09 -2.20
CA ALA A 393 -5.14 0.53 -2.89
C ALA A 393 -4.77 0.96 -4.31
N HIS A 394 -5.74 1.31 -5.16
CA HIS A 394 -5.49 1.80 -6.53
C HIS A 394 -5.45 3.35 -6.58
N TYR A 395 -5.88 3.94 -7.70
CA TYR A 395 -5.67 5.36 -8.03
C TYR A 395 -6.59 6.35 -7.30
N LEU A 396 -7.76 5.94 -6.82
CA LEU A 396 -8.72 6.84 -6.19
C LEU A 396 -8.41 7.04 -4.71
N CYS A 397 -7.77 6.08 -4.05
CA CYS A 397 -7.35 6.22 -2.65
C CYS A 397 -6.42 7.42 -2.47
N THR A 398 -6.72 8.28 -1.49
CA THR A 398 -5.92 9.47 -1.17
C THR A 398 -5.21 9.36 0.17
N SER A 399 -5.73 8.58 1.12
CA SER A 399 -5.08 8.40 2.43
C SER A 399 -5.48 7.10 3.12
N MET A 400 -4.59 6.64 4.01
CA MET A 400 -4.78 5.48 4.87
C MET A 400 -4.32 5.81 6.30
N ASP A 401 -5.05 5.34 7.30
CA ASP A 401 -4.75 5.56 8.72
C ASP A 401 -5.04 4.29 9.53
N ALA A 402 -4.16 3.91 10.44
CA ALA A 402 -4.26 2.72 11.28
C ALA A 402 -3.88 3.01 12.74
N VAL A 403 -4.80 2.74 13.65
CA VAL A 403 -4.66 2.98 15.10
C VAL A 403 -5.08 1.73 15.87
N ALA A 404 -4.31 1.34 16.89
CA ALA A 404 -4.70 0.29 17.82
C ALA A 404 -5.18 0.88 19.14
N THR A 405 -6.35 0.46 19.60
CA THR A 405 -6.83 0.66 20.98
C THR A 405 -6.51 -0.59 21.78
N LEU A 406 -5.78 -0.44 22.89
CA LEU A 406 -5.37 -1.53 23.78
C LEU A 406 -6.48 -1.87 24.78
N PRO A 407 -6.41 -3.04 25.46
CA PRO A 407 -7.39 -3.44 26.49
C PRO A 407 -7.51 -2.49 27.70
N ASP A 408 -6.48 -1.70 27.97
CA ASP A 408 -6.48 -0.66 29.02
C ASP A 408 -7.15 0.67 28.58
N GLY A 409 -7.61 0.75 27.33
CA GLY A 409 -8.23 1.92 26.73
C GLY A 409 -7.23 2.95 26.17
N SER A 410 -5.92 2.71 26.25
CA SER A 410 -4.92 3.56 25.61
C SER A 410 -4.84 3.29 24.09
N SER A 411 -4.37 4.28 23.32
CA SER A 411 -4.27 4.17 21.86
C SER A 411 -2.81 4.24 21.38
N LYS A 412 -2.49 3.51 20.31
CA LYS A 412 -1.20 3.55 19.59
C LYS A 412 -1.45 3.89 18.11
N ASN A 413 -0.83 4.96 17.66
CA ASN A 413 -0.82 5.37 16.25
C ASN A 413 0.15 4.46 15.47
N LEU A 414 -0.38 3.46 14.75
CA LEU A 414 0.45 2.40 14.15
C LEU A 414 1.05 2.81 12.80
N PHE A 415 0.23 3.31 11.89
CA PHE A 415 0.65 3.69 10.54
C PHE A 415 -0.31 4.72 9.94
N ARG A 416 0.23 5.65 9.16
CA ARG A 416 -0.54 6.64 8.41
C ARG A 416 0.19 6.99 7.13
N ILE A 417 -0.55 6.99 6.02
CA ILE A 417 -0.15 7.58 4.75
C ILE A 417 -1.16 8.71 4.48
N PRO A 418 -0.77 10.00 4.66
CA PRO A 418 -1.68 11.12 4.47
C PRO A 418 -1.91 11.45 2.99
N ASN A 419 -0.94 11.12 2.13
CA ASN A 419 -1.02 11.25 0.67
C ASN A 419 -0.61 9.90 0.08
N TRP A 420 -1.59 9.11 -0.38
CA TRP A 420 -1.36 7.84 -1.06
C TRP A 420 -0.93 8.08 -2.51
N ASP A 421 0.06 7.32 -2.96
CA ASP A 421 0.46 7.25 -4.36
C ASP A 421 0.52 5.77 -4.75
N PHE A 422 -0.33 5.39 -5.72
CA PHE A 422 -0.40 4.04 -6.29
C PHE A 422 0.95 3.53 -6.81
N ASN A 423 1.87 4.44 -7.17
CA ASN A 423 3.18 4.08 -7.70
C ASN A 423 4.15 3.56 -6.62
N TRP A 424 3.86 3.76 -5.33
CA TRP A 424 4.81 3.51 -4.23
C TRP A 424 4.22 2.64 -3.11
N GLN A 425 3.83 1.41 -3.47
CA GLN A 425 3.15 0.44 -2.57
C GLN A 425 4.14 -0.29 -1.64
N GLY A 426 4.85 0.47 -0.81
CA GLY A 426 5.88 -0.04 0.09
C GLY A 426 5.33 -0.93 1.22
N ARG A 427 6.11 -1.95 1.58
CA ARG A 427 6.03 -2.61 2.90
C ARG A 427 7.17 -2.08 3.77
N TYR A 428 6.85 -1.69 4.98
CA TYR A 428 7.77 -1.06 5.93
C TYR A 428 7.98 -1.98 7.13
N LEU A 429 9.22 -2.12 7.60
CA LEU A 429 9.53 -2.74 8.89
C LEU A 429 9.43 -1.67 9.98
N PHE A 430 8.90 -2.02 11.15
CA PHE A 430 9.04 -1.14 12.33
C PHE A 430 10.51 -1.10 12.78
N GLU A 431 10.98 0.03 13.33
CA GLU A 431 12.34 0.10 13.92
C GLU A 431 12.50 -0.97 15.02
N ARG A 432 11.43 -1.25 15.77
CA ARG A 432 11.33 -2.29 16.79
C ARG A 432 9.98 -2.98 16.72
N PRO A 433 9.90 -4.30 16.97
CA PRO A 433 8.62 -5.01 17.01
C PRO A 433 7.62 -4.38 17.99
N VAL A 434 6.36 -4.22 17.55
CA VAL A 434 5.33 -3.52 18.32
C VAL A 434 4.42 -4.54 19.01
N ARG A 435 4.58 -4.70 20.33
CA ARG A 435 3.70 -5.54 21.15
C ARG A 435 2.27 -4.99 21.17
N LEU A 436 1.32 -5.82 20.74
CA LEU A 436 -0.11 -5.64 20.97
C LEU A 436 -0.63 -6.84 21.80
N PRO A 437 -1.18 -6.63 23.01
CA PRO A 437 -1.77 -7.70 23.81
C PRO A 437 -3.12 -8.18 23.24
N ALA A 438 -3.51 -9.40 23.61
CA ALA A 438 -4.84 -9.95 23.34
C ALA A 438 -5.95 -8.97 23.78
N GLY A 439 -7.00 -8.84 22.96
CA GLY A 439 -8.08 -7.86 23.12
C GLY A 439 -7.79 -6.48 22.50
N SER A 440 -6.60 -6.23 21.96
CA SER A 440 -6.33 -4.98 21.23
C SER A 440 -7.19 -4.90 19.95
N ARG A 441 -7.84 -3.76 19.72
CA ARG A 441 -8.65 -3.48 18.53
C ARG A 441 -7.91 -2.53 17.60
N ILE A 442 -7.60 -3.00 16.39
CA ILE A 442 -6.97 -2.22 15.32
C ILE A 442 -8.09 -1.65 14.45
N ASP A 443 -8.16 -0.33 14.35
CA ASP A 443 -8.99 0.41 13.41
C ASP A 443 -8.16 0.81 12.18
N VAL A 444 -8.75 0.71 11.00
CA VAL A 444 -8.20 1.25 9.75
C VAL A 444 -9.26 2.09 9.04
N THR A 445 -8.85 3.28 8.59
CA THR A 445 -9.63 4.15 7.71
C THR A 445 -8.90 4.31 6.38
N LEU A 446 -9.62 4.19 5.27
CA LEU A 446 -9.15 4.59 3.94
C LEU A 446 -10.10 5.63 3.35
N VAL A 447 -9.57 6.61 2.66
CA VAL A 447 -10.34 7.67 1.98
C VAL A 447 -10.02 7.63 0.49
N TYR A 448 -11.06 7.79 -0.33
CA TYR A 448 -11.00 7.79 -1.79
C TYR A 448 -11.61 9.07 -2.35
N ASP A 449 -11.02 9.61 -3.39
CA ASP A 449 -11.48 10.78 -4.14
C ASP A 449 -11.74 10.37 -5.60
N ASN A 450 -13.02 10.35 -5.97
CA ASN A 450 -13.51 10.10 -7.33
C ASN A 450 -14.13 11.37 -7.94
N SER A 451 -13.66 12.54 -7.51
CA SER A 451 -14.04 13.83 -8.08
C SER A 451 -13.35 14.08 -9.42
N LEU A 452 -13.71 15.21 -10.06
CA LEU A 452 -13.07 15.69 -11.29
C LEU A 452 -11.72 16.34 -11.00
N GLU A 453 -11.52 16.77 -9.76
CA GLU A 453 -10.38 17.51 -9.25
C GLU A 453 -9.21 16.59 -8.85
N ASN A 454 -9.44 15.29 -8.61
CA ASN A 454 -8.37 14.32 -8.35
C ASN A 454 -7.53 14.10 -9.63
N PRO A 455 -6.25 14.51 -9.67
CA PRO A 455 -5.39 14.33 -10.84
C PRO A 455 -5.04 12.85 -11.12
N ASN A 456 -5.22 11.97 -10.14
CA ASN A 456 -4.98 10.54 -10.28
C ASN A 456 -6.22 9.78 -10.80
N ASN A 457 -7.39 10.42 -10.93
CA ASN A 457 -8.61 9.73 -11.40
C ASN A 457 -8.40 9.17 -12.82
N PRO A 458 -8.45 7.85 -13.03
CA PRO A 458 -8.19 7.25 -14.34
C PRO A 458 -9.33 7.47 -15.35
N SER A 459 -10.46 8.05 -14.93
CA SER A 459 -11.64 8.28 -15.76
C SER A 459 -11.96 9.76 -15.92
N PHE A 460 -12.14 10.21 -17.16
CA PHE A 460 -12.60 11.56 -17.48
C PHE A 460 -13.78 11.52 -18.48
N PRO A 461 -15.01 11.91 -18.09
CA PRO A 461 -15.42 12.28 -16.73
C PRO A 461 -15.35 11.09 -15.74
N PRO A 462 -15.39 11.35 -14.41
CA PRO A 462 -15.50 10.30 -13.40
C PRO A 462 -16.71 9.38 -13.63
N ILE A 463 -16.55 8.11 -13.28
CA ILE A 463 -17.57 7.06 -13.35
C ILE A 463 -17.74 6.40 -11.98
N ASP A 464 -18.83 5.66 -11.79
CA ASP A 464 -18.97 4.80 -10.60
C ASP A 464 -17.90 3.70 -10.63
N VAL A 465 -17.12 3.57 -9.57
CA VAL A 465 -16.05 2.56 -9.44
C VAL A 465 -16.39 1.56 -8.34
N THR A 466 -16.08 0.30 -8.57
CA THR A 466 -16.32 -0.83 -7.65
C THR A 466 -15.04 -1.62 -7.42
N PHE A 467 -15.13 -2.66 -6.56
CA PHE A 467 -14.00 -3.56 -6.33
C PHE A 467 -13.59 -4.32 -7.60
N GLY A 468 -12.30 -4.38 -7.90
CA GLY A 468 -11.78 -5.18 -9.01
C GLY A 468 -10.24 -5.25 -9.05
N GLU A 469 -9.71 -6.06 -9.97
CA GLU A 469 -8.26 -6.33 -10.10
C GLU A 469 -7.54 -5.39 -11.08
N GLN A 470 -8.24 -4.55 -11.86
CA GLN A 470 -7.59 -3.56 -12.71
C GLN A 470 -7.24 -2.32 -11.89
N SER A 471 -6.18 -1.60 -12.27
CA SER A 471 -5.81 -0.31 -11.67
C SER A 471 -6.89 0.77 -11.84
N THR A 472 -7.82 0.59 -12.81
CA THR A 472 -9.03 1.41 -13.01
C THR A 472 -10.22 1.04 -12.12
N ASP A 473 -10.21 -0.16 -11.54
CA ASP A 473 -11.11 -0.55 -10.45
C ASP A 473 -10.51 -0.07 -9.12
N GLU A 474 -11.11 -0.37 -7.96
CA GLU A 474 -10.47 -0.09 -6.65
C GLU A 474 -10.31 -1.31 -5.73
N MET A 475 -9.36 -1.16 -4.81
CA MET A 475 -9.02 -2.05 -3.72
C MET A 475 -8.61 -1.23 -2.48
N GLY A 476 -8.41 -1.88 -1.33
CA GLY A 476 -8.01 -1.17 -0.12
C GLY A 476 -7.73 -2.05 1.07
N SER A 477 -6.49 -2.07 1.57
CA SER A 477 -6.19 -2.58 2.90
C SER A 477 -4.86 -2.07 3.44
N VAL A 478 -4.77 -1.94 4.77
CA VAL A 478 -3.49 -1.98 5.47
C VAL A 478 -3.16 -3.44 5.77
N ILE A 479 -1.95 -3.84 5.38
CA ILE A 479 -1.39 -5.18 5.51
C ILE A 479 -0.45 -5.19 6.71
N PHE A 480 -0.70 -6.08 7.67
CA PHE A 480 0.08 -6.23 8.89
C PHE A 480 0.87 -7.54 8.84
N GLY A 481 2.18 -7.49 9.05
CA GLY A 481 3.03 -8.66 9.25
C GLY A 481 3.42 -8.78 10.73
N TYR A 482 3.27 -9.95 11.32
CA TYR A 482 3.40 -10.16 12.77
C TYR A 482 3.95 -11.54 13.12
N VAL A 483 4.41 -11.68 14.36
CA VAL A 483 4.68 -12.97 15.01
C VAL A 483 3.84 -13.08 16.29
N LEU A 484 3.55 -14.30 16.74
CA LEU A 484 2.92 -14.49 18.03
C LEU A 484 3.94 -14.22 19.16
N ALA A 485 3.47 -13.69 20.29
CA ALA A 485 4.31 -13.60 21.49
C ALA A 485 4.57 -14.98 22.13
N ASP A 486 3.64 -15.92 21.95
CA ASP A 486 3.76 -17.34 22.29
C ASP A 486 3.20 -18.19 21.13
N GLU A 487 4.06 -19.03 20.54
CA GLU A 487 3.71 -19.90 19.40
C GLU A 487 2.81 -21.09 19.79
N GLN A 488 2.70 -21.41 21.08
CA GLN A 488 1.77 -22.44 21.55
C GLN A 488 0.32 -22.04 21.24
N GLY A 489 -0.55 -22.97 20.84
CA GLY A 489 -2.01 -22.73 20.77
C GLY A 489 -2.59 -22.22 19.45
N GLY A 490 -1.84 -22.22 18.34
CA GLY A 490 -2.40 -21.94 17.01
C GLY A 490 -2.39 -20.47 16.59
N ASP A 491 -3.05 -20.15 15.48
CA ASP A 491 -3.02 -18.83 14.84
C ASP A 491 -4.10 -17.87 15.38
N LEU A 492 -4.05 -16.57 15.03
CA LEU A 492 -5.13 -15.62 15.36
C LEU A 492 -6.49 -16.06 14.77
N ARG A 493 -7.57 -15.89 15.53
CA ARG A 493 -8.95 -16.16 15.07
C ARG A 493 -9.44 -15.18 13.99
N GLY A 494 -10.53 -15.56 13.34
CA GLY A 494 -11.17 -14.81 12.26
C GLY A 494 -10.42 -14.86 10.92
N PRO A 495 -10.82 -14.05 9.92
CA PRO A 495 -10.29 -14.15 8.56
C PRO A 495 -8.83 -13.71 8.47
N GLY A 496 -7.91 -14.66 8.45
CA GLY A 496 -6.56 -14.47 7.94
C GLY A 496 -6.57 -14.14 6.43
N GLY A 497 -5.46 -13.61 5.91
CA GLY A 497 -5.25 -13.61 4.47
C GLY A 497 -5.05 -15.05 3.98
N VAL A 498 -5.49 -15.38 2.76
CA VAL A 498 -5.26 -16.72 2.18
C VAL A 498 -3.77 -17.11 2.19
N LEU A 499 -2.90 -16.10 2.10
CA LEU A 499 -1.45 -16.20 2.13
C LEU A 499 -0.85 -16.65 3.49
N SER A 500 -1.54 -16.44 4.61
CA SER A 500 -1.04 -16.77 5.96
C SER A 500 -1.55 -18.10 6.53
N LEU A 501 -2.48 -18.77 5.84
CA LEU A 501 -3.02 -20.08 6.23
C LEU A 501 -1.91 -21.13 6.40
N GLN A 502 -2.07 -22.03 7.38
CA GLN A 502 -1.24 -23.24 7.47
C GLN A 502 -1.57 -24.19 6.31
N ASP A 503 -0.62 -25.04 5.90
CA ASP A 503 -0.81 -25.89 4.72
C ASP A 503 -1.97 -26.89 4.88
N ASP A 504 -2.17 -27.47 6.06
CA ASP A 504 -3.31 -28.32 6.38
C ASP A 504 -4.66 -27.60 6.21
N ASP A 505 -4.76 -26.38 6.71
CA ASP A 505 -5.98 -25.56 6.60
C ASP A 505 -6.21 -25.10 5.16
N ARG A 506 -5.11 -24.82 4.44
CA ARG A 506 -5.14 -24.45 3.03
C ARG A 506 -5.54 -25.62 2.14
N ASP A 507 -5.10 -26.84 2.45
CA ASP A 507 -5.52 -28.04 1.76
C ASP A 507 -6.96 -28.45 2.09
N ARG A 508 -7.42 -28.21 3.33
CA ARG A 508 -8.85 -28.31 3.67
C ARG A 508 -9.68 -27.31 2.87
N LEU A 509 -9.28 -26.04 2.81
CA LEU A 509 -9.92 -25.02 1.98
C LEU A 509 -9.87 -25.39 0.49
N ARG A 510 -8.72 -25.80 -0.06
CA ARG A 510 -8.57 -26.27 -1.45
C ARG A 510 -9.50 -27.44 -1.77
N ASN A 511 -9.65 -28.39 -0.85
CA ASN A 511 -10.57 -29.51 -1.02
C ASN A 511 -12.05 -29.08 -0.89
N LEU A 512 -12.36 -28.12 -0.01
CA LEU A 512 -13.69 -27.49 0.08
C LEU A 512 -14.02 -26.75 -1.21
N PHE A 513 -13.11 -25.93 -1.74
CA PHE A 513 -13.23 -25.24 -3.03
C PHE A 513 -13.40 -26.23 -4.20
N ARG A 514 -12.61 -27.32 -4.24
CA ARG A 514 -12.73 -28.35 -5.27
C ARG A 514 -14.06 -29.12 -5.20
N ARG A 515 -14.69 -29.20 -4.03
CA ARG A 515 -16.05 -29.75 -3.88
C ARG A 515 -17.10 -28.74 -4.28
N ALA A 516 -17.00 -27.51 -3.78
CA ALA A 516 -17.91 -26.41 -4.05
C ALA A 516 -17.99 -26.04 -5.55
N ASN A 517 -16.86 -26.08 -6.26
CA ASN A 517 -16.76 -25.82 -7.71
C ASN A 517 -17.20 -27.03 -8.58
N ARG A 518 -17.92 -28.00 -8.01
CA ARG A 518 -18.65 -29.02 -8.78
C ARG A 518 -20.11 -28.56 -8.94
N PRO A 519 -20.81 -28.95 -10.03
CA PRO A 519 -22.24 -28.74 -10.13
C PRO A 519 -22.96 -29.32 -8.90
N GLY A 520 -23.75 -28.50 -8.19
CA GLY A 520 -24.42 -28.86 -6.94
C GLY A 520 -23.55 -28.87 -5.68
N GLY A 521 -22.26 -28.56 -5.78
CA GLY A 521 -21.30 -28.69 -4.68
C GLY A 521 -21.52 -27.71 -3.53
N LEU A 522 -22.06 -26.52 -3.81
CA LEU A 522 -22.42 -25.52 -2.80
C LEU A 522 -23.69 -25.91 -2.04
N GLU A 523 -24.71 -26.45 -2.72
CA GLU A 523 -25.87 -27.05 -2.05
C GLU A 523 -25.46 -28.26 -1.18
N GLU A 524 -24.57 -29.13 -1.66
CA GLU A 524 -24.06 -30.27 -0.88
C GLU A 524 -23.32 -29.84 0.41
N ILE A 525 -22.61 -28.70 0.36
CA ILE A 525 -21.92 -28.13 1.53
C ILE A 525 -22.94 -27.50 2.50
N GLY A 526 -23.92 -26.74 1.99
CA GLY A 526 -25.01 -26.19 2.80
C GLY A 526 -25.80 -27.29 3.50
N GLU A 527 -26.22 -28.33 2.77
CA GLU A 527 -26.88 -29.50 3.36
C GLU A 527 -26.00 -30.23 4.39
N GLN A 528 -24.68 -30.27 4.21
CA GLN A 528 -23.79 -30.89 5.20
C GLN A 528 -23.66 -30.07 6.48
N LEU A 529 -23.68 -28.74 6.40
CA LEU A 529 -23.68 -27.85 7.56
C LEU A 529 -25.00 -27.97 8.34
N SER A 530 -26.13 -27.94 7.63
CA SER A 530 -27.47 -28.18 8.20
C SER A 530 -27.69 -29.61 8.73
N ARG A 531 -26.73 -30.53 8.56
CA ARG A 531 -26.72 -31.87 9.20
C ARG A 531 -25.78 -31.95 10.40
N LEU A 532 -25.03 -30.89 10.71
CA LEU A 532 -24.22 -30.77 11.93
C LEU A 532 -25.03 -30.17 13.08
N ASP A 533 -25.93 -29.22 12.77
CA ASP A 533 -27.02 -28.76 13.63
C ASP A 533 -27.92 -29.97 14.00
N GLN A 534 -27.69 -30.57 15.17
CA GLN A 534 -28.32 -31.82 15.61
C GLN A 534 -29.56 -31.57 16.47
N ASP A 535 -29.61 -30.46 17.20
CA ASP A 535 -30.77 -30.07 18.00
C ASP A 535 -31.77 -29.18 17.24
N GLY A 536 -31.36 -28.60 16.10
CA GLY A 536 -32.21 -27.82 15.20
C GLY A 536 -32.31 -26.34 15.57
N ASP A 537 -31.44 -25.82 16.45
CA ASP A 537 -31.49 -24.42 16.90
C ASP A 537 -30.96 -23.40 15.87
N GLY A 538 -30.32 -23.87 14.79
CA GLY A 538 -29.74 -23.04 13.74
C GLY A 538 -28.31 -22.57 14.02
N ARG A 539 -27.66 -23.07 15.07
CA ARG A 539 -26.26 -22.87 15.40
C ARG A 539 -25.55 -24.22 15.31
N ILE A 540 -24.26 -24.22 15.01
CA ILE A 540 -23.44 -25.43 15.09
C ILE A 540 -22.52 -25.24 16.29
N THR A 541 -22.70 -26.03 17.35
CA THR A 541 -21.85 -25.96 18.54
C THR A 541 -20.57 -26.78 18.39
N ARG A 542 -19.60 -26.56 19.28
CA ARG A 542 -18.30 -27.24 19.25
C ARG A 542 -18.37 -28.75 19.52
N ASP A 543 -19.43 -29.20 20.21
CA ASP A 543 -19.69 -30.61 20.49
C ASP A 543 -20.40 -31.32 19.31
N GLU A 544 -21.13 -30.56 18.50
CA GLU A 544 -21.77 -31.04 17.26
C GLU A 544 -20.80 -31.08 16.08
N ALA A 545 -19.84 -30.16 16.04
CA ALA A 545 -18.79 -30.12 15.03
C ALA A 545 -17.79 -31.30 15.20
N PRO A 546 -17.67 -32.22 14.22
CA PRO A 546 -16.69 -33.30 14.29
C PRO A 546 -15.27 -32.76 14.50
N ALA A 547 -14.47 -33.37 15.37
CA ALA A 547 -13.13 -32.88 15.77
C ALA A 547 -12.20 -32.50 14.58
N ARG A 548 -12.36 -33.15 13.42
CA ARG A 548 -11.69 -32.82 12.14
C ARG A 548 -11.98 -31.40 11.60
N LEU A 549 -13.03 -30.73 12.06
CA LEU A 549 -13.45 -29.38 11.67
C LEU A 549 -13.12 -28.31 12.73
N SER A 550 -12.64 -28.67 13.93
CA SER A 550 -12.38 -27.71 15.02
C SER A 550 -11.47 -26.53 14.61
N PRO A 551 -10.38 -26.69 13.82
CA PRO A 551 -9.55 -25.55 13.38
C PRO A 551 -10.20 -24.63 12.32
N VAL A 552 -11.29 -25.09 11.71
CA VAL A 552 -12.12 -24.29 10.80
C VAL A 552 -13.22 -23.60 11.60
N PHE A 553 -13.83 -24.31 12.56
CA PHE A 553 -14.81 -23.80 13.51
C PHE A 553 -14.31 -22.54 14.23
N ASP A 554 -13.11 -22.58 14.83
CA ASP A 554 -12.51 -21.45 15.55
C ASP A 554 -12.18 -20.23 14.64
N ARG A 555 -12.29 -20.37 13.31
CA ARG A 555 -12.17 -19.26 12.34
C ARG A 555 -13.50 -18.77 11.78
N LEU A 556 -14.57 -19.55 11.96
CA LEU A 556 -15.93 -19.25 11.53
C LEU A 556 -16.78 -18.66 12.66
N ASP A 557 -16.50 -19.05 13.89
CA ASP A 557 -16.91 -18.36 15.12
C ASP A 557 -16.17 -17.00 15.16
N LEU A 558 -16.77 -15.99 14.53
CA LEU A 558 -16.21 -14.64 14.38
C LEU A 558 -16.40 -13.82 15.66
N ASN A 559 -17.42 -14.14 16.43
CA ASN A 559 -17.79 -13.43 17.65
C ASN A 559 -17.13 -14.03 18.92
N GLY A 560 -16.67 -15.29 18.87
CA GLY A 560 -15.99 -16.02 19.93
C GLY A 560 -16.89 -16.74 20.93
N ASP A 561 -18.19 -16.93 20.64
CA ASP A 561 -19.19 -17.49 21.56
C ASP A 561 -19.20 -19.03 21.62
N GLY A 562 -18.45 -19.71 20.76
CA GLY A 562 -18.32 -21.17 20.76
C GLY A 562 -19.39 -21.91 19.97
N ALA A 563 -20.24 -21.20 19.23
CA ALA A 563 -21.13 -21.74 18.21
C ALA A 563 -21.00 -20.93 16.90
N VAL A 564 -21.21 -21.57 15.75
CA VAL A 564 -21.24 -20.90 14.44
C VAL A 564 -22.70 -20.72 14.01
N ASP A 565 -23.18 -19.48 13.97
CA ASP A 565 -24.59 -19.18 13.70
C ASP A 565 -24.92 -19.05 12.19
N ARG A 566 -26.20 -18.92 11.83
CA ARG A 566 -26.61 -18.79 10.41
C ARG A 566 -25.94 -17.61 9.70
N PRO A 567 -25.92 -16.36 10.23
CA PRO A 567 -25.12 -15.27 9.66
C PRO A 567 -23.65 -15.64 9.37
N GLU A 568 -22.98 -16.35 10.27
CA GLU A 568 -21.59 -16.79 10.07
C GLU A 568 -21.46 -17.91 9.00
N GLN A 569 -22.43 -18.83 8.95
CA GLN A 569 -22.51 -19.88 7.92
C GLN A 569 -22.80 -19.30 6.53
N ASP A 570 -23.73 -18.35 6.42
CA ASP A 570 -24.08 -17.67 5.17
C ASP A 570 -22.92 -16.79 4.69
N ALA A 571 -22.27 -16.05 5.60
CA ALA A 571 -21.05 -15.30 5.29
C ALA A 571 -19.91 -16.20 4.79
N MET A 572 -19.83 -17.45 5.25
CA MET A 572 -18.91 -18.45 4.69
C MET A 572 -19.34 -18.91 3.30
N LEU A 573 -20.61 -19.27 3.11
CA LEU A 573 -21.14 -19.80 1.85
C LEU A 573 -21.07 -18.77 0.71
N ASP A 574 -21.38 -17.51 1.00
CA ASP A 574 -21.28 -16.42 0.02
C ASP A 574 -19.82 -16.06 -0.29
N ARG A 575 -18.94 -16.13 0.71
CA ARG A 575 -17.49 -16.00 0.49
C ARG A 575 -16.91 -17.15 -0.34
N LEU A 576 -17.44 -18.38 -0.19
CA LEU A 576 -17.11 -19.51 -1.07
C LEU A 576 -17.64 -19.28 -2.50
N ARG A 577 -18.92 -18.91 -2.66
CA ARG A 577 -19.54 -18.55 -3.96
C ARG A 577 -18.72 -17.49 -4.70
N LEU A 578 -18.36 -16.39 -4.03
CA LEU A 578 -17.62 -15.26 -4.59
C LEU A 578 -16.15 -15.54 -4.90
N LEU A 579 -15.55 -16.53 -4.25
CA LEU A 579 -14.18 -16.99 -4.55
C LEU A 579 -14.14 -18.04 -5.68
N ILE A 580 -15.28 -18.63 -6.05
CA ILE A 580 -15.38 -19.66 -7.10
C ILE A 580 -15.99 -19.11 -8.39
N HIS A 581 -17.12 -18.41 -8.28
CA HIS A 581 -17.95 -17.99 -9.41
C HIS A 581 -17.91 -16.47 -9.67
N GLY A 582 -17.49 -15.66 -8.68
CA GLY A 582 -17.35 -14.21 -8.82
C GLY A 582 -18.65 -13.41 -8.73
N GLU A 583 -19.81 -14.07 -8.67
CA GLU A 583 -21.13 -13.44 -8.64
C GLU A 583 -21.72 -13.38 -7.21
N LEU A 584 -22.47 -12.32 -6.91
CA LEU A 584 -23.38 -12.26 -5.77
C LEU A 584 -24.74 -12.81 -6.20
N GLY A 585 -25.31 -13.73 -5.41
CA GLY A 585 -26.75 -14.00 -5.48
C GLY A 585 -27.53 -12.82 -4.91
N GLU A 586 -28.76 -12.60 -5.38
CA GLU A 586 -29.62 -11.53 -4.86
C GLU A 586 -29.91 -11.75 -3.36
N VAL A 587 -29.60 -10.73 -2.56
CA VAL A 587 -29.77 -10.74 -1.10
C VAL A 587 -31.23 -10.38 -0.78
N GLY A 588 -31.95 -11.29 -0.13
CA GLY A 588 -33.36 -11.07 0.25
C GLY A 588 -33.52 -10.03 1.36
N GLU A 589 -34.59 -9.21 1.27
CA GLU A 589 -34.91 -8.09 2.18
C GLU A 589 -34.83 -8.43 3.68
N GLU A 590 -35.10 -9.67 4.08
CA GLU A 590 -35.08 -10.12 5.48
C GLU A 590 -33.69 -10.01 6.15
N THR A 591 -32.61 -10.04 5.36
CA THR A 591 -31.24 -9.99 5.88
C THR A 591 -30.76 -8.57 6.21
N GLU A 592 -31.25 -7.53 5.52
CA GLU A 592 -30.92 -6.14 5.85
C GLU A 592 -31.53 -5.73 7.19
N ASP A 593 -32.75 -6.19 7.50
CA ASP A 593 -33.40 -5.93 8.79
C ASP A 593 -32.72 -6.69 9.95
N ALA A 594 -32.23 -7.91 9.72
CA ALA A 594 -31.41 -8.64 10.69
C ALA A 594 -30.08 -7.91 10.98
N ALA A 595 -29.36 -7.46 9.94
CA ALA A 595 -28.13 -6.68 10.06
C ALA A 595 -28.34 -5.31 10.72
N ARG A 596 -29.54 -4.74 10.61
CA ARG A 596 -29.95 -3.50 11.30
C ARG A 596 -30.28 -3.75 12.78
N ALA A 597 -30.82 -4.92 13.14
CA ALA A 597 -31.16 -5.28 14.51
C ALA A 597 -29.94 -5.61 15.40
N ALA A 598 -28.84 -6.08 14.82
CA ALA A 598 -27.64 -6.52 15.55
C ALA A 598 -26.70 -5.40 16.07
N ARG A 599 -27.06 -4.12 15.93
CA ARG A 599 -26.23 -2.99 16.39
C ARG A 599 -26.53 -2.62 17.85
N PRO A 600 -25.53 -2.56 18.76
CA PRO A 600 -25.75 -2.10 20.14
C PRO A 600 -26.20 -0.62 20.20
N GLU A 601 -27.41 -0.35 20.66
CA GLU A 601 -27.88 1.03 20.89
C GLU A 601 -27.18 1.66 22.11
N ALA A 602 -26.39 2.72 21.90
CA ALA A 602 -25.95 3.62 22.96
C ALA A 602 -26.05 5.10 22.57
N ARG A 603 -27.02 5.81 23.18
CA ARG A 603 -27.21 7.28 23.20
C ARG A 603 -27.37 8.01 21.86
N GLY A 604 -28.64 8.21 21.46
CA GLY A 604 -29.00 9.20 20.42
C GLY A 604 -30.46 9.70 20.39
N ARG A 605 -31.41 8.99 21.01
CA ARG A 605 -32.86 9.33 20.95
C ARG A 605 -33.36 10.15 22.13
N ARG A 606 -33.05 11.46 22.14
CA ARG A 606 -33.79 12.49 22.92
C ARG A 606 -33.79 13.86 22.22
N LEU A 607 -34.41 13.96 21.05
CA LEU A 607 -34.72 15.27 20.43
C LEU A 607 -35.90 15.27 19.45
N LEU A 608 -36.27 14.14 18.85
CA LEU A 608 -37.33 14.07 17.83
C LEU A 608 -38.78 13.95 18.35
N ASP A 609 -39.01 13.51 19.60
CA ASP A 609 -40.37 13.36 20.14
C ASP A 609 -41.05 14.67 20.58
N ARG A 610 -40.35 15.81 20.55
CA ARG A 610 -40.97 17.12 20.85
C ARG A 610 -41.74 17.76 19.69
N PHE A 611 -41.69 17.20 18.48
CA PHE A 611 -42.33 17.80 17.30
C PHE A 611 -43.61 17.09 16.81
N ARG A 612 -44.00 15.94 17.36
CA ARG A 612 -45.18 15.18 16.89
C ARG A 612 -46.46 15.34 17.71
N SER A 613 -46.44 16.04 18.85
CA SER A 613 -47.61 16.23 19.73
C SER A 613 -48.20 17.66 19.68
N ARG A 614 -48.72 18.10 18.52
CA ARG A 614 -49.62 19.28 18.44
C ARG A 614 -50.40 19.37 17.11
N ARG A 615 -51.56 18.70 17.06
CA ARG A 615 -52.86 19.23 16.55
C ARG A 615 -53.98 18.19 16.79
N SER A 616 -55.12 18.67 17.29
CA SER A 616 -56.31 17.86 17.64
C SER A 616 -57.18 17.54 16.42
N PRO A 617 -58.09 16.54 16.54
CA PRO A 617 -59.12 16.26 15.55
C PRO A 617 -60.37 17.13 15.76
N ASP A 618 -61.14 17.38 14.68
CA ASP A 618 -62.60 17.25 14.71
C ASP A 618 -63.24 17.12 13.30
N ARG A 619 -64.48 16.61 13.26
CA ARG A 619 -65.28 16.14 12.09
C ARG A 619 -66.27 17.22 11.55
N PRO A 620 -67.22 16.94 10.61
CA PRO A 620 -67.16 16.27 9.29
C PRO A 620 -67.94 17.04 8.18
N GLY A 621 -68.00 16.55 6.92
CA GLY A 621 -68.91 17.12 5.89
C GLY A 621 -69.10 16.27 4.63
N GLN A 622 -70.36 16.02 4.26
CA GLN A 622 -70.83 15.23 3.09
C GLN A 622 -70.80 16.04 1.78
N GLY A 623 -70.85 15.37 0.61
CA GLY A 623 -71.28 16.00 -0.67
C GLY A 623 -70.87 15.23 -1.93
N ALA A 624 -71.76 15.12 -2.92
CA ALA A 624 -71.55 14.35 -4.16
C ALA A 624 -71.94 15.15 -5.42
N GLY A 625 -71.50 14.69 -6.60
CA GLY A 625 -71.82 15.22 -7.95
C GLY A 625 -70.56 15.26 -8.83
N ALA A 626 -70.38 14.51 -9.93
CA ALA A 626 -71.20 14.26 -11.14
C ALA A 626 -71.14 15.42 -12.17
N GLY A 627 -70.55 15.17 -13.35
CA GLY A 627 -70.47 16.12 -14.48
C GLY A 627 -69.43 15.72 -15.54
N ASP A 628 -69.90 15.27 -16.70
CA ASP A 628 -69.18 14.69 -17.86
C ASP A 628 -69.02 15.73 -19.01
N PRO A 629 -68.71 15.39 -20.29
CA PRO A 629 -67.47 14.87 -20.92
C PRO A 629 -66.82 15.85 -21.93
N GLY A 630 -65.69 15.44 -22.55
CA GLY A 630 -65.59 15.43 -24.02
C GLY A 630 -64.32 16.00 -24.69
N GLY A 631 -63.80 15.30 -25.71
CA GLY A 631 -62.94 15.89 -26.75
C GLY A 631 -61.69 15.11 -27.17
N ASP A 632 -61.86 14.04 -27.95
CA ASP A 632 -60.85 13.48 -28.87
C ASP A 632 -61.24 13.96 -30.30
N PRO A 633 -60.33 14.13 -31.30
CA PRO A 633 -59.86 12.97 -32.09
C PRO A 633 -58.46 13.06 -32.78
N SER A 634 -57.91 11.86 -33.04
CA SER A 634 -56.99 11.46 -34.14
C SER A 634 -55.49 11.38 -33.85
#